data_AF-A0A956A5U1-F1
#
_entry.id   AF-A0A956A5U1-F1
#
_cell.length_a   1.000
_cell.length_b   1.000
_cell.length_c   1.000
_cell.angle_alpha   90.00
_cell.angle_beta   90.00
_cell.angle_gamma   90.00
#
_symmetry.space_group_name_H-M   'P 1'
#
loop_
_entity.id
_entity.type
_entity.pdbx_description
1 polymer ?
#
loop_
_entity_poly.entity_id
_entity_poly.type
_entity_poly.pdbx_seq_one_letter_code
_entity_poly.pdbx_strand_id
1 'polypeptide(L)'
;MTRLSTFLTVALVVTVAGCGDDAAAPAPDPTAGELDHDGDGVFADVDCDDDDATVLGPTLWYPDVDGDGRGDAAFPVRACADGLGVAAAYVADDTDPEPLCATDDTDACGVCAGGDAAKDCLGVCFGPARPDACGVCEGPGPTTWWYADGDGDGLGDPLERALACAAPEGFVANADDPEPGCATNDTDDCGVC
;
A
#
# COMPACT_ATOMS: atom_id res chain seq x y z
N MET A 1 -9.74 46.83 4.05
CA MET A 1 -10.88 46.35 3.24
C MET A 1 -11.04 44.87 3.52
N THR A 2 -11.76 44.57 4.58
CA THR A 2 -11.92 43.24 5.17
C THR A 2 -13.11 42.57 4.48
N ARG A 3 -12.90 41.45 3.79
CA ARG A 3 -14.01 40.61 3.33
C ARG A 3 -14.17 39.44 4.28
N LEU A 4 -15.24 39.50 5.08
CA LEU A 4 -15.79 38.40 5.85
C LEU A 4 -16.17 37.27 4.87
N SER A 5 -15.56 36.10 5.04
CA SER A 5 -15.96 34.87 4.35
C SER A 5 -16.88 34.10 5.29
N THR A 6 -18.18 34.12 5.02
CA THR A 6 -19.20 33.38 5.77
C THR A 6 -19.16 31.92 5.36
N PHE A 7 -18.77 31.04 6.28
CA PHE A 7 -18.99 29.59 6.15
C PHE A 7 -20.48 29.30 6.30
N LEU A 8 -21.13 28.96 5.19
CA LEU A 8 -22.48 28.40 5.19
C LEU A 8 -22.34 26.87 5.15
N THR A 9 -22.45 26.23 6.31
CA THR A 9 -22.63 24.79 6.41
C THR A 9 -24.02 24.42 5.88
N VAL A 10 -24.06 23.92 4.65
CA VAL A 10 -25.25 23.25 4.11
C VAL A 10 -25.25 21.84 4.68
N ALA A 11 -25.99 21.63 5.78
CA ALA A 11 -26.40 20.30 6.19
C ALA A 11 -27.42 19.80 5.15
N LEU A 12 -26.95 19.07 4.15
CA LEU A 12 -27.82 18.31 3.26
C LEU A 12 -28.34 17.11 4.04
N VAL A 13 -29.50 17.27 4.66
CA VAL A 13 -30.32 16.13 5.07
C VAL A 13 -30.83 15.51 3.77
N VAL A 14 -30.14 14.48 3.27
CA VAL A 14 -30.71 13.59 2.26
C VAL A 14 -31.76 12.79 3.00
N THR A 15 -33.00 13.24 2.95
CA THR A 15 -34.13 12.34 3.18
C THR A 15 -34.12 11.39 1.99
N VAL A 16 -33.65 10.16 2.21
CA VAL A 16 -33.93 9.06 1.29
C VAL A 16 -35.46 8.95 1.26
N ALA A 17 -36.04 9.35 0.13
CA ALA A 17 -37.42 9.04 -0.16
C ALA A 17 -37.53 7.52 -0.14
N GLY A 18 -38.45 6.99 0.66
CA GLY A 18 -38.68 5.57 0.79
C GLY A 18 -38.87 4.92 -0.58
N CYS A 19 -38.36 3.71 -0.69
CA CYS A 19 -38.71 2.76 -1.74
C CYS A 19 -40.23 2.64 -1.74
N GLY A 20 -40.86 2.86 -2.89
CA GLY A 20 -42.30 3.03 -3.02
C GLY A 20 -42.66 2.87 -4.48
N ASP A 21 -42.33 1.70 -5.00
CA ASP A 21 -42.54 1.30 -6.36
C ASP A 21 -43.82 0.45 -6.33
N ASP A 22 -44.99 1.08 -6.48
CA ASP A 22 -45.99 0.61 -7.45
C ASP A 22 -47.29 1.39 -7.40
N ALA A 23 -47.70 1.80 -8.60
CA ALA A 23 -48.94 2.48 -8.86
C ALA A 23 -50.10 1.48 -8.96
N ALA A 24 -51.18 1.78 -8.23
CA ALA A 24 -52.56 1.35 -8.45
C ALA A 24 -52.93 -0.12 -8.20
N ALA A 25 -53.16 -0.47 -6.93
CA ALA A 25 -54.06 -1.54 -6.50
C ALA A 25 -55.33 -0.94 -5.84
N PRO A 26 -56.51 -1.59 -5.93
CA PRO A 26 -57.77 -1.06 -5.39
C PRO A 26 -57.71 -0.91 -3.86
N ALA A 27 -58.47 0.07 -3.34
CA ALA A 27 -58.46 0.46 -1.93
C ALA A 27 -58.68 -0.73 -0.96
N PRO A 28 -57.93 -0.82 0.16
CA PRO A 28 -57.98 -1.98 1.03
C PRO A 28 -59.19 -2.07 1.96
N ASP A 29 -59.52 -3.30 2.32
CA ASP A 29 -60.62 -3.78 3.17
C ASP A 29 -60.21 -3.75 4.67
N PRO A 30 -60.97 -3.10 5.58
CA PRO A 30 -60.48 -2.70 6.90
C PRO A 30 -60.47 -3.77 8.00
N THR A 31 -60.52 -5.09 7.71
CA THR A 31 -60.47 -6.10 8.77
C THR A 31 -59.64 -7.35 8.43
N ALA A 32 -58.40 -7.38 8.96
CA ALA A 32 -57.59 -8.56 9.32
C ALA A 32 -56.55 -9.16 8.33
N GLY A 33 -55.85 -8.38 7.51
CA GLY A 33 -54.77 -8.93 6.65
C GLY A 33 -53.66 -7.97 6.18
N GLU A 34 -53.49 -6.80 6.82
CA GLU A 34 -52.55 -5.76 6.34
C GLU A 34 -51.31 -5.58 7.20
N LEU A 35 -50.92 -6.59 7.99
CA LEU A 35 -49.74 -6.44 8.83
C LEU A 35 -48.56 -7.27 8.33
N ASP A 36 -48.77 -8.37 7.63
CA ASP A 36 -47.74 -9.36 7.27
C ASP A 36 -48.18 -9.92 5.90
N HIS A 37 -47.54 -9.46 4.80
CA HIS A 37 -48.02 -9.66 3.44
C HIS A 37 -47.68 -11.06 2.90
N ASP A 38 -46.53 -11.60 3.31
CA ASP A 38 -46.02 -12.91 2.89
C ASP A 38 -46.24 -14.03 3.93
N GLY A 39 -46.63 -13.69 5.16
CA GLY A 39 -46.94 -14.63 6.23
C GLY A 39 -45.74 -15.11 7.05
N ASP A 40 -44.62 -14.39 7.06
CA ASP A 40 -43.40 -14.73 7.80
C ASP A 40 -43.42 -14.32 9.30
N GLY A 41 -44.41 -13.51 9.68
CA GLY A 41 -44.59 -12.96 11.03
C GLY A 41 -43.85 -11.64 11.31
N VAL A 42 -43.24 -11.01 10.32
CA VAL A 42 -42.69 -9.66 10.29
C VAL A 42 -43.76 -8.70 9.75
N PHE A 43 -43.71 -7.45 10.19
CA PHE A 43 -44.69 -6.47 9.73
C PHE A 43 -44.22 -5.77 8.45
N ALA A 44 -45.14 -5.53 7.50
CA ALA A 44 -44.86 -4.91 6.19
C ALA A 44 -44.11 -3.56 6.26
N ASP A 45 -44.16 -2.83 7.39
CA ASP A 45 -43.41 -1.58 7.59
C ASP A 45 -41.93 -1.80 8.00
N VAL A 46 -41.58 -3.03 8.34
CA VAL A 46 -40.25 -3.49 8.76
C VAL A 46 -39.70 -4.57 7.83
N ASP A 47 -40.58 -5.24 7.10
CA ASP A 47 -40.28 -6.25 6.10
C ASP A 47 -39.49 -5.63 4.92
N CYS A 48 -38.50 -6.38 4.44
CA CYS A 48 -37.67 -5.93 3.33
C CYS A 48 -38.24 -6.32 1.97
N ASP A 49 -39.08 -7.35 1.89
CA ASP A 49 -39.79 -7.73 0.69
C ASP A 49 -41.16 -8.33 1.07
N ASP A 50 -42.20 -7.51 0.96
CA ASP A 50 -43.58 -7.89 1.27
C ASP A 50 -44.05 -9.14 0.49
N ASP A 51 -43.41 -9.54 -0.61
CA ASP A 51 -43.80 -10.68 -1.44
C ASP A 51 -42.96 -11.97 -1.19
N ASP A 52 -41.93 -11.94 -0.33
CA ASP A 52 -41.02 -13.08 -0.09
C ASP A 52 -40.74 -13.34 1.41
N ALA A 53 -41.46 -14.32 1.98
CA ALA A 53 -41.34 -14.76 3.38
C ALA A 53 -39.96 -15.25 3.84
N THR A 54 -38.97 -15.28 2.95
CA THR A 54 -37.58 -15.57 3.28
C THR A 54 -36.72 -14.31 3.48
N VAL A 55 -37.20 -13.15 3.05
CA VAL A 55 -36.55 -11.85 3.11
C VAL A 55 -37.14 -11.03 4.24
N LEU A 56 -36.72 -11.37 5.46
CA LEU A 56 -37.16 -10.67 6.67
C LEU A 56 -36.66 -9.21 6.71
N GLY A 57 -36.95 -8.50 7.80
CA GLY A 57 -36.53 -7.12 7.99
C GLY A 57 -35.02 -6.82 8.02
N PRO A 58 -34.64 -5.53 8.15
CA PRO A 58 -33.31 -5.03 7.78
C PRO A 58 -32.18 -5.53 8.68
N THR A 59 -31.06 -5.89 8.03
CA THR A 59 -29.82 -6.37 8.65
C THR A 59 -28.77 -5.25 8.76
N LEU A 60 -27.64 -5.54 9.42
CA LEU A 60 -26.49 -4.64 9.47
C LEU A 60 -25.59 -4.82 8.25
N TRP A 61 -25.04 -3.71 7.79
CA TRP A 61 -24.09 -3.59 6.70
C TRP A 61 -22.97 -2.65 7.12
N TYR A 62 -21.75 -2.93 6.68
CA TYR A 62 -20.54 -2.24 7.08
C TYR A 62 -19.83 -1.69 5.85
N PRO A 63 -19.39 -0.42 5.85
CA PRO A 63 -18.78 0.17 4.67
C PRO A 63 -17.45 -0.51 4.36
N ASP A 64 -17.33 -1.01 3.14
CA ASP A 64 -16.11 -1.58 2.56
C ASP A 64 -15.48 -0.48 1.70
N VAL A 65 -14.53 0.24 2.31
CA VAL A 65 -14.00 1.48 1.75
C VAL A 65 -12.83 1.22 0.80
N ASP A 66 -12.09 0.11 0.98
CA ASP A 66 -10.94 -0.26 0.16
C ASP A 66 -11.20 -1.41 -0.82
N GLY A 67 -12.37 -2.07 -0.71
CA GLY A 67 -12.89 -3.04 -1.66
C GLY A 67 -12.37 -4.46 -1.45
N ASP A 68 -11.95 -4.83 -0.24
CA ASP A 68 -11.42 -6.16 0.07
C ASP A 68 -12.49 -7.20 0.45
N GLY A 69 -13.75 -6.74 0.60
CA GLY A 69 -14.88 -7.55 0.99
C GLY A 69 -15.15 -7.58 2.49
N ARG A 70 -14.47 -6.77 3.28
CA ARG A 70 -14.65 -6.58 4.73
C ARG A 70 -15.02 -5.13 5.01
N GLY A 71 -15.81 -4.91 6.05
CA GLY A 71 -16.33 -3.59 6.36
C GLY A 71 -16.00 -3.12 7.76
N ASP A 72 -15.99 -1.79 7.92
CA ASP A 72 -15.67 -1.14 9.20
C ASP A 72 -16.81 -1.30 10.23
N ALA A 73 -16.55 -2.11 11.26
CA ALA A 73 -17.45 -2.34 12.40
C ALA A 73 -17.86 -1.06 13.17
N ALA A 74 -17.11 0.03 13.04
CA ALA A 74 -17.39 1.30 13.73
C ALA A 74 -18.54 2.08 13.09
N PHE A 75 -18.91 1.79 11.84
CA PHE A 75 -19.92 2.54 11.09
C PHE A 75 -21.02 1.65 10.48
N PRO A 76 -21.75 0.85 11.29
CA PRO A 76 -22.82 0.01 10.77
C PRO A 76 -24.00 0.85 10.27
N VAL A 77 -24.56 0.44 9.13
CA VAL A 77 -25.83 0.93 8.59
C VAL A 77 -26.84 -0.21 8.64
N ARG A 78 -28.07 0.08 9.06
CA ARG A 78 -29.16 -0.90 9.07
C ARG A 78 -30.06 -0.71 7.86
N ALA A 79 -30.18 -1.74 7.02
CA ALA A 79 -30.93 -1.66 5.77
C ALA A 79 -31.30 -3.03 5.19
N CYS A 80 -32.24 -3.03 4.26
CA CYS A 80 -32.56 -4.15 3.39
C CYS A 80 -31.48 -4.33 2.32
N ALA A 81 -31.15 -5.58 1.99
CA ALA A 81 -30.06 -5.91 1.06
C ALA A 81 -30.23 -5.25 -0.33
N ASP A 82 -31.48 -5.12 -0.78
CA ASP A 82 -31.81 -4.75 -2.15
C ASP A 82 -32.06 -3.24 -2.32
N GLY A 83 -32.29 -2.52 -1.21
CA GLY A 83 -32.80 -1.14 -1.21
C GLY A 83 -31.74 -0.02 -1.29
N LEU A 84 -30.44 -0.32 -1.20
CA LEU A 84 -29.43 0.75 -1.06
C LEU A 84 -28.41 0.88 -2.19
N GLY A 85 -28.38 0.02 -3.21
CA GLY A 85 -27.24 0.00 -4.15
C GLY A 85 -25.90 -0.23 -3.44
N VAL A 86 -25.96 -0.86 -2.26
CA VAL A 86 -24.87 -1.09 -1.30
C VAL A 86 -23.83 -2.10 -1.76
N ALA A 87 -24.16 -2.97 -2.71
CA ALA A 87 -23.37 -4.15 -3.02
C ALA A 87 -21.92 -3.87 -3.50
N ALA A 88 -21.58 -2.62 -3.84
CA ALA A 88 -20.21 -2.26 -4.22
C ALA A 88 -19.43 -1.48 -3.14
N ALA A 89 -20.06 -1.04 -2.05
CA ALA A 89 -19.44 -0.18 -1.04
C ALA A 89 -19.74 -0.58 0.41
N TYR A 90 -20.57 -1.61 0.62
CA TYR A 90 -20.86 -2.18 1.93
C TYR A 90 -20.93 -3.70 1.85
N VAL A 91 -20.55 -4.35 2.93
CA VAL A 91 -20.54 -5.80 3.10
C VAL A 91 -21.17 -6.21 4.42
N ALA A 92 -21.58 -7.47 4.54
CA ALA A 92 -22.13 -8.01 5.79
C ALA A 92 -21.03 -8.42 6.79
N ASP A 93 -19.80 -8.61 6.31
CA ASP A 93 -18.62 -8.95 7.11
C ASP A 93 -18.06 -7.68 7.79
N ASP A 94 -17.94 -7.68 9.11
CA ASP A 94 -17.40 -6.56 9.90
C ASP A 94 -15.95 -6.75 10.36
N THR A 95 -15.23 -7.68 9.74
CA THR A 95 -13.89 -8.08 10.16
C THR A 95 -12.75 -7.34 9.45
N ASP A 96 -12.93 -6.04 9.25
CA ASP A 96 -11.94 -5.13 8.68
C ASP A 96 -11.15 -4.39 9.78
N PRO A 97 -9.89 -4.78 10.02
CA PRO A 97 -9.01 -4.09 10.97
C PRO A 97 -8.40 -2.80 10.42
N GLU A 98 -8.32 -2.62 9.09
CA GLU A 98 -7.70 -1.49 8.42
C GLU A 98 -8.56 -0.94 7.27
N PRO A 99 -9.59 -0.12 7.56
CA PRO A 99 -10.61 0.28 6.57
C PRO A 99 -10.16 1.12 5.37
N LEU A 100 -8.87 1.33 5.20
CA LEU A 100 -8.29 2.07 4.09
C LEU A 100 -7.15 1.27 3.41
N CYS A 101 -6.99 -0.01 3.79
CA CYS A 101 -5.96 -0.90 3.29
C CYS A 101 -6.47 -2.33 3.09
N ALA A 102 -6.77 -2.65 1.83
CA ALA A 102 -7.30 -3.95 1.41
C ALA A 102 -6.41 -5.18 1.69
N THR A 103 -5.20 -4.97 2.21
CA THR A 103 -4.26 -6.05 2.55
C THR A 103 -4.02 -6.19 4.05
N ASP A 104 -4.68 -5.39 4.89
CA ASP A 104 -4.57 -5.42 6.36
C ASP A 104 -3.12 -5.34 6.88
N ASP A 105 -2.20 -4.76 6.10
CA ASP A 105 -0.76 -4.78 6.35
C ASP A 105 -0.10 -3.41 6.18
N THR A 106 -0.81 -2.33 6.52
CA THR A 106 -0.27 -0.97 6.53
C THR A 106 1.05 -0.93 7.29
N ASP A 107 2.11 -0.56 6.58
CA ASP A 107 3.45 -0.57 7.15
C ASP A 107 3.73 0.63 8.06
N ALA A 108 4.93 0.70 8.63
CA ALA A 108 5.32 1.79 9.54
C ALA A 108 5.36 3.17 8.86
N CYS A 109 5.32 3.22 7.52
CA CYS A 109 5.23 4.44 6.74
C CYS A 109 3.81 4.81 6.33
N GLY A 110 2.81 4.06 6.80
CA GLY A 110 1.42 4.28 6.45
C GLY A 110 1.10 3.86 5.02
N VAL A 111 1.90 2.96 4.44
CA VAL A 111 1.69 2.47 3.08
C VAL A 111 1.10 1.07 3.13
N CYS A 112 -0.10 0.94 2.57
CA CYS A 112 -0.77 -0.34 2.39
C CYS A 112 0.04 -1.26 1.45
N ALA A 113 0.25 -2.52 1.85
CA ALA A 113 1.12 -3.49 1.17
C ALA A 113 2.55 -2.96 0.88
N GLY A 114 3.02 -1.99 1.67
CA GLY A 114 4.26 -1.26 1.38
C GLY A 114 5.53 -2.02 1.74
N GLY A 115 5.46 -2.91 2.74
CA GLY A 115 6.61 -3.72 3.17
C GLY A 115 7.84 -2.89 3.52
N ASP A 116 7.65 -1.69 4.08
CA ASP A 116 8.70 -0.71 4.40
C ASP A 116 9.48 -0.17 3.19
N ALA A 117 9.04 -0.40 1.95
CA ALA A 117 9.71 0.09 0.74
C ALA A 117 9.77 1.62 0.65
N ALA A 118 8.90 2.31 1.39
CA ALA A 118 8.91 3.77 1.52
C ALA A 118 10.00 4.28 2.47
N LYS A 119 10.65 3.44 3.28
CA LYS A 119 11.78 3.84 4.11
C LYS A 119 13.02 4.05 3.24
N ASP A 120 13.74 5.13 3.54
CA ASP A 120 15.08 5.32 3.00
C ASP A 120 16.10 4.41 3.71
N CYS A 121 17.36 4.46 3.30
CA CYS A 121 18.39 3.59 3.90
C CYS A 121 18.74 3.93 5.37
N LEU A 122 18.22 5.02 5.93
CA LEU A 122 18.29 5.35 7.36
C LEU A 122 17.03 4.91 8.12
N GLY A 123 16.07 4.26 7.44
CA GLY A 123 14.79 3.85 8.02
C GLY A 123 13.77 4.98 8.12
N VAL A 124 14.01 6.13 7.47
CA VAL A 124 13.10 7.28 7.49
C VAL A 124 12.08 7.14 6.36
N CYS A 125 10.80 7.13 6.71
CA CYS A 125 9.71 7.09 5.74
C CYS A 125 9.76 8.30 4.79
N PHE A 126 9.73 8.02 3.49
CA PHE A 126 9.84 9.00 2.40
C PHE A 126 11.08 9.89 2.51
N GLY A 127 12.13 9.40 3.18
CA GLY A 127 13.38 10.13 3.34
C GLY A 127 14.20 10.17 2.05
N PRO A 128 15.11 11.17 1.92
CA PRO A 128 15.93 11.32 0.72
C PRO A 128 17.16 10.41 0.72
N ALA A 129 17.46 9.70 1.82
CA ALA A 129 18.75 9.06 2.00
C ALA A 129 18.96 7.90 1.01
N ARG A 130 20.13 7.84 0.37
CA ARG A 130 20.45 6.78 -0.59
C ARG A 130 21.78 6.10 -0.25
N PRO A 131 21.88 4.78 -0.48
CA PRO A 131 23.18 4.13 -0.47
C PRO A 131 24.07 4.74 -1.55
N ASP A 132 25.33 4.96 -1.22
CA ASP A 132 26.37 5.32 -2.18
C ASP A 132 26.78 4.10 -3.03
N ALA A 133 27.80 4.27 -3.89
CA ALA A 133 28.34 3.17 -4.71
C ALA A 133 28.97 2.02 -3.87
N CYS A 134 29.20 2.24 -2.57
CA CYS A 134 29.69 1.24 -1.62
C CYS A 134 28.58 0.59 -0.81
N GLY A 135 27.31 0.91 -1.09
CA GLY A 135 26.17 0.41 -0.32
C GLY A 135 26.04 1.08 1.05
N VAL A 136 26.81 2.13 1.34
CA VAL A 136 26.75 2.85 2.61
C VAL A 136 25.74 3.98 2.48
N CYS A 137 24.76 4.00 3.36
CA CYS A 137 23.73 5.04 3.38
C CYS A 137 24.33 6.43 3.62
N GLU A 138 24.07 7.39 2.72
CA GLU A 138 24.70 8.72 2.71
C GLU A 138 26.23 8.65 2.83
N GLY A 139 26.81 7.58 2.28
CA GLY A 139 28.23 7.32 2.36
C GLY A 139 29.05 8.27 1.46
N PRO A 140 30.37 8.36 1.70
CA PRO A 140 31.27 9.23 0.94
C PRO A 140 31.57 8.71 -0.48
N GLY A 141 31.07 7.54 -0.87
CA GLY A 141 31.49 6.81 -2.06
C GLY A 141 32.84 6.09 -1.85
N PRO A 142 33.42 5.52 -2.91
CA PRO A 142 34.71 4.85 -2.83
C PRO A 142 35.81 5.88 -2.53
N THR A 143 36.62 5.59 -1.51
CA THR A 143 37.71 6.49 -1.04
C THR A 143 39.10 5.86 -1.13
N THR A 144 39.18 4.58 -1.49
CA THR A 144 40.44 3.82 -1.55
C THR A 144 40.86 3.57 -3.00
N TRP A 145 42.11 3.91 -3.32
CA TRP A 145 42.74 3.55 -4.57
C TRP A 145 43.28 2.12 -4.50
N TRP A 146 43.03 1.36 -5.54
CA TRP A 146 43.57 0.03 -5.79
C TRP A 146 44.35 0.06 -7.10
N TYR A 147 45.37 -0.77 -7.23
CA TYR A 147 46.33 -0.77 -8.34
C TYR A 147 46.39 -2.16 -8.95
N ALA A 148 46.44 -2.27 -10.28
CA ALA A 148 46.42 -3.57 -10.97
C ALA A 148 47.70 -4.35 -10.67
N ASP A 149 47.55 -5.64 -10.32
CA ASP A 149 48.63 -6.60 -10.13
C ASP A 149 48.66 -7.50 -11.37
N GLY A 150 49.52 -7.13 -12.33
CA GLY A 150 49.52 -7.69 -13.68
C GLY A 150 50.12 -9.09 -13.78
N ASP A 151 51.09 -9.39 -12.92
CA ASP A 151 51.86 -10.65 -12.94
C ASP A 151 51.64 -11.53 -11.69
N GLY A 152 50.92 -11.04 -10.69
CA GLY A 152 50.50 -11.79 -9.51
C GLY A 152 51.54 -11.85 -8.39
N ASP A 153 52.50 -10.92 -8.35
CA ASP A 153 53.52 -10.84 -7.30
C ASP A 153 53.03 -10.11 -6.01
N GLY A 154 51.85 -9.49 -6.08
CA GLY A 154 51.22 -8.75 -4.99
C GLY A 154 51.59 -7.27 -4.93
N LEU A 155 52.33 -6.76 -5.92
CA LEU A 155 52.63 -5.36 -6.13
C LEU A 155 51.71 -4.78 -7.20
N GLY A 156 51.34 -3.51 -7.04
CA GLY A 156 50.38 -2.85 -7.92
C GLY A 156 51.01 -1.78 -8.81
N ASP A 157 50.62 -1.74 -10.08
CA ASP A 157 51.07 -0.75 -11.06
C ASP A 157 50.59 0.67 -10.68
N PRO A 158 51.50 1.63 -10.39
CA PRO A 158 51.14 3.02 -10.08
C PRO A 158 50.32 3.75 -11.17
N LEU A 159 50.45 3.30 -12.42
CA LEU A 159 49.82 3.90 -13.60
C LEU A 159 48.43 3.32 -13.87
N GLU A 160 48.16 2.07 -13.49
CA GLU A 160 46.87 1.41 -13.63
C GLU A 160 46.15 1.28 -12.28
N ARG A 161 45.23 2.21 -12.00
CA ARG A 161 44.50 2.28 -10.73
C ARG A 161 43.00 2.45 -10.87
N ALA A 162 42.26 1.95 -9.89
CA ALA A 162 40.81 2.07 -9.77
C ALA A 162 40.43 2.60 -8.37
N LEU A 163 39.48 3.54 -8.33
CA LEU A 163 38.85 3.99 -7.07
C LEU A 163 37.67 3.06 -6.76
N ALA A 164 37.75 2.31 -5.66
CA ALA A 164 36.72 1.33 -5.32
C ALA A 164 36.56 1.14 -3.81
N CYS A 165 35.40 0.59 -3.42
CA CYS A 165 35.05 0.34 -2.01
C CYS A 165 35.81 -0.86 -1.43
N ALA A 166 36.12 -1.83 -2.29
CA ALA A 166 36.93 -3.01 -2.02
C ALA A 166 37.81 -3.30 -3.24
N ALA A 167 38.86 -4.10 -3.05
CA ALA A 167 39.77 -4.49 -4.12
C ALA A 167 39.00 -5.13 -5.29
N PRO A 168 39.09 -4.58 -6.50
CA PRO A 168 38.70 -5.30 -7.70
C PRO A 168 39.54 -6.57 -7.89
N GLU A 169 39.03 -7.52 -8.67
CA GLU A 169 39.80 -8.72 -9.03
C GLU A 169 41.08 -8.34 -9.77
N GLY A 170 42.23 -8.86 -9.34
CA GLY A 170 43.54 -8.53 -9.90
C GLY A 170 44.08 -7.16 -9.47
N PHE A 171 43.59 -6.57 -8.38
CA PHE A 171 44.11 -5.30 -7.85
C PHE A 171 44.57 -5.43 -6.38
N VAL A 172 45.62 -4.70 -6.03
CA VAL A 172 46.22 -4.62 -4.69
C VAL A 172 46.21 -3.20 -4.12
N ALA A 173 46.47 -3.05 -2.83
CA ALA A 173 46.35 -1.77 -2.11
C ALA A 173 47.61 -0.88 -2.18
N ASN A 174 48.67 -1.35 -2.83
CA ASN A 174 49.95 -0.65 -2.95
C ASN A 174 50.22 -0.25 -4.40
N ALA A 175 51.12 0.70 -4.59
CA ALA A 175 51.55 1.20 -5.89
C ALA A 175 53.05 0.96 -6.04
N ASP A 176 53.48 -0.27 -5.78
CA ASP A 176 54.90 -0.61 -5.58
C ASP A 176 55.48 -1.44 -6.74
N ASP A 177 54.75 -1.59 -7.86
CA ASP A 177 55.18 -2.36 -9.03
C ASP A 177 55.74 -1.48 -10.17
N PRO A 178 57.06 -1.41 -10.34
CA PRO A 178 57.70 -0.71 -11.46
C PRO A 178 57.67 -1.50 -12.79
N GLU A 179 57.47 -2.82 -12.77
CA GLU A 179 57.49 -3.69 -13.95
C GLU A 179 56.24 -4.60 -14.02
N PRO A 180 55.07 -4.09 -14.46
CA PRO A 180 53.76 -4.77 -14.35
C PRO A 180 53.56 -6.10 -15.09
N GLY A 181 54.61 -6.60 -15.75
CA GLY A 181 54.63 -7.90 -16.41
C GLY A 181 55.80 -8.77 -15.98
N CYS A 182 56.49 -8.41 -14.89
CA CYS A 182 57.64 -9.11 -14.36
C CYS A 182 57.67 -9.17 -12.82
N ALA A 183 57.27 -10.32 -12.27
CA ALA A 183 57.13 -10.55 -10.83
C ALA A 183 58.43 -10.40 -10.00
N THR A 184 59.59 -10.38 -10.66
CA THR A 184 60.89 -10.19 -10.00
C THR A 184 61.37 -8.75 -10.01
N ASN A 185 60.74 -7.88 -10.82
CA ASN A 185 61.11 -6.48 -11.02
C ASN A 185 62.59 -6.30 -11.44
N ASP A 186 63.12 -7.25 -12.19
CA ASP A 186 64.52 -7.28 -12.63
C ASP A 186 64.68 -7.67 -14.11
N THR A 187 63.80 -7.17 -14.99
CA THR A 187 63.88 -7.43 -16.43
C THR A 187 65.27 -7.09 -16.98
N ASP A 188 65.95 -8.10 -17.53
CA ASP A 188 67.32 -7.94 -18.00
C ASP A 188 67.42 -7.27 -19.40
N ASP A 189 68.65 -6.98 -19.85
CA ASP A 189 68.91 -6.38 -21.17
C ASP A 189 68.44 -7.28 -22.34
N CYS A 190 68.11 -8.56 -22.08
CA CYS A 190 67.57 -9.50 -23.06
C CYS A 190 66.03 -9.51 -23.06
N GLY A 191 65.39 -8.75 -22.18
CA GLY A 191 63.93 -8.70 -22.02
C GLY A 191 63.38 -9.92 -21.27
N VAL A 192 64.20 -10.58 -20.45
CA VAL A 192 63.79 -11.72 -19.64
C VAL A 192 63.47 -11.25 -18.23
N CYS A 193 62.28 -11.66 -17.79
CA CYS A 193 61.94 -11.90 -16.40
C CYS A 193 62.31 -13.38 -16.09
#